data_AF-A0A2P2DWU7-F1
#
_entry.id   AF-A0A2P2DWU7-F1
#
_cell.length_a   1.000
_cell.length_b   1.000
_cell.length_c   1.000
_cell.angle_alpha   90.00
_cell.angle_beta   90.00
_cell.angle_gamma   90.00
#
_symmetry.space_group_name_H-M   'P 1'
#
loop_
_entity.id
_entity.type
_entity.pdbx_description
1 polymer ?
#
loop_
_entity_poly.entity_id
_entity_poly.type
_entity_poly.pdbx_seq_one_letter_code
_entity_poly.pdbx_strand_id
1 'polypeptide(L)'
;MKVKVAHLFKKLEEIERDSSELKKLTDRLADDREYSPVLKASFSQEIEKLEEQRKEILSIKVEKNPTLVATNSQVTESAERTNTEPLDRKKSDKPVRKY
;
A
#
# COMPACT_ATOMS: atom_id res chain seq x y z
N MET A 1 16.21 5.50 -2.28
CA MET A 1 15.37 5.62 -1.08
C MET A 1 13.86 5.44 -1.31
N LYS A 2 13.30 5.75 -2.49
CA LYS A 2 11.84 5.67 -2.76
C LYS A 2 11.21 4.29 -2.51
N VAL A 3 11.94 3.21 -2.79
CA VAL A 3 11.47 1.83 -2.62
C VAL A 3 11.14 1.53 -1.15
N LYS A 4 11.98 1.97 -0.19
CA LYS A 4 11.78 1.67 1.24
C LYS A 4 10.50 2.30 1.80
N VAL A 5 10.17 3.52 1.36
CA VAL A 5 8.97 4.24 1.80
C VAL A 5 7.70 3.59 1.24
N ALA A 6 7.71 3.17 -0.04
CA ALA A 6 6.58 2.45 -0.63
C ALA A 6 6.30 1.11 0.07
N HIS A 7 7.36 0.40 0.51
CA HIS A 7 7.20 -0.85 1.26
C HIS A 7 6.62 -0.60 2.66
N LEU A 8 6.98 0.51 3.31
CA LEU A 8 6.39 0.89 4.60
C LEU A 8 4.90 1.22 4.48
N PHE A 9 4.47 1.92 3.42
CA PHE A 9 3.04 2.16 3.18
C PHE A 9 2.27 0.87 2.88
N LYS A 10 2.84 -0.03 2.08
CA LYS A 10 2.24 -1.35 1.85
C LYS A 10 2.10 -2.14 3.15
N LYS A 11 3.10 -2.10 4.02
CA LYS A 11 3.06 -2.73 5.34
C LYS A 11 2.01 -2.10 6.25
N LEU A 12 1.84 -0.79 6.19
CA LEU A 12 0.80 -0.07 6.93
C LEU A 12 -0.60 -0.54 6.49
N GLU A 13 -0.85 -0.64 5.19
CA GLU A 13 -2.12 -1.15 4.65
C GLU A 13 -2.38 -2.61 5.05
N GLU A 14 -1.35 -3.46 5.05
CA GLU A 14 -1.44 -4.85 5.55
C GLU A 14 -1.87 -4.87 7.03
N ILE A 15 -1.20 -4.10 7.89
CA ILE A 15 -1.53 -3.98 9.32
C ILE A 15 -2.98 -3.49 9.54
N GLU A 16 -3.43 -2.51 8.76
CA GLU A 16 -4.79 -1.98 8.86
C GLU A 16 -5.84 -3.01 8.42
N ARG A 17 -5.56 -3.81 7.37
CA ARG A 17 -6.44 -4.91 6.98
C ARG A 17 -6.51 -5.98 8.06
N ASP A 18 -5.37 -6.47 8.51
CA ASP A 18 -5.28 -7.59 9.47
C ASP A 18 -5.95 -7.22 10.81
N SER A 19 -5.74 -5.99 11.30
CA SER A 19 -6.41 -5.51 12.50
C SER A 19 -7.94 -5.44 12.35
N SER A 20 -8.44 -5.07 11.16
CA SER A 20 -9.88 -5.04 10.88
C SER A 20 -10.48 -6.46 10.80
N GLU A 21 -9.72 -7.43 10.29
CA GLU A 21 -10.14 -8.82 10.18
C GLU A 21 -10.15 -9.51 11.55
N LEU A 22 -9.11 -9.30 12.37
CA LEU A 22 -9.06 -9.80 13.74
C LEU A 22 -10.19 -9.27 14.61
N LYS A 23 -10.59 -7.99 14.44
CA LYS A 23 -11.77 -7.42 15.11
C LYS A 23 -13.05 -8.16 14.71
N LYS A 24 -13.27 -8.37 13.41
CA LYS A 24 -14.43 -9.13 12.92
C LYS A 24 -14.45 -10.58 13.41
N LEU A 25 -13.30 -11.24 13.49
CA LEU A 25 -13.18 -12.60 14.03
C LEU A 25 -13.51 -12.65 15.52
N THR A 26 -13.08 -11.63 16.27
CA THR A 26 -13.39 -11.48 17.70
C THR A 26 -14.89 -11.28 17.93
N ASP A 27 -15.54 -10.44 17.11
CA ASP A 27 -16.98 -10.17 17.20
C ASP A 27 -17.86 -11.38 16.84
N ARG A 28 -17.38 -12.23 15.93
CA ARG A 28 -18.08 -13.46 15.50
C ARG A 28 -17.83 -14.65 16.41
N LEU A 29 -16.94 -14.53 17.39
CA LEU A 29 -16.59 -15.64 18.25
C LEU A 29 -17.71 -15.91 19.27
N ALA A 30 -18.27 -17.12 19.24
CA ALA A 30 -19.33 -17.53 20.14
C ALA A 30 -18.84 -17.59 21.60
N ASP A 31 -19.54 -16.93 22.52
CA ASP A 31 -19.14 -16.86 23.94
C ASP A 31 -19.41 -18.12 24.75
N ASP A 32 -20.24 -19.02 24.23
CA ASP A 32 -20.70 -20.24 24.91
C ASP A 32 -19.67 -21.40 24.86
N ARG A 33 -18.42 -21.11 24.50
CA ARG A 33 -17.36 -22.12 24.39
C ARG A 33 -16.22 -21.80 25.35
N GLU A 34 -15.74 -22.82 26.07
CA GLU A 34 -14.70 -22.66 27.09
C GLU A 34 -13.38 -22.07 26.56
N TYR A 35 -13.08 -22.27 25.28
CA TYR A 35 -11.87 -21.71 24.65
C TYR A 35 -12.01 -20.26 24.21
N SER A 36 -13.23 -19.72 24.15
CA SER A 36 -13.50 -18.38 23.62
C SER A 36 -12.83 -17.25 24.42
N PRO A 37 -12.77 -17.28 25.77
CA PRO A 37 -12.05 -16.26 26.54
C PRO A 37 -10.55 -16.20 26.19
N VAL A 38 -9.92 -17.37 26.02
CA VAL A 38 -8.49 -17.47 25.67
C VAL A 38 -8.24 -16.94 24.26
N LEU A 39 -9.11 -17.29 23.30
CA LEU A 39 -9.01 -16.79 21.93
C LEU A 39 -9.23 -15.28 21.85
N LYS A 40 -10.24 -14.73 22.55
CA LYS A 40 -10.49 -13.29 22.60
C LYS A 40 -9.31 -12.53 23.21
N ALA A 41 -8.70 -13.07 24.28
CA ALA A 41 -7.50 -12.50 24.86
C ALA A 41 -6.34 -12.51 23.87
N SER A 42 -6.12 -13.63 23.16
CA SER A 42 -5.06 -13.73 22.14
C SER A 42 -5.28 -12.80 20.96
N PHE A 43 -6.52 -12.67 20.45
CA PHE A 43 -6.83 -11.73 19.37
C PHE A 43 -6.68 -10.28 19.82
N SER A 44 -7.07 -9.96 21.06
CA SER A 44 -6.87 -8.62 21.62
C SER A 44 -5.39 -8.25 21.73
N GLN A 45 -4.55 -9.19 22.19
CA GLN A 45 -3.09 -9.00 22.23
C GLN A 45 -2.51 -8.82 20.83
N GLU A 46 -2.97 -9.58 19.84
CA GLU A 46 -2.46 -9.46 18.47
C GLU A 46 -2.87 -8.13 17.83
N ILE A 47 -4.09 -7.65 18.09
CA ILE A 47 -4.54 -6.31 17.66
C ILE A 47 -3.66 -5.23 18.30
N GLU A 48 -3.35 -5.34 19.59
CA GLU A 48 -2.49 -4.37 20.29
C GLU A 48 -1.07 -4.32 19.69
N LYS A 49 -0.48 -5.48 19.39
CA LYS A 49 0.82 -5.54 18.70
C LYS A 49 0.80 -4.89 17.32
N LEU A 50 -0.26 -5.15 16.53
CA LEU A 50 -0.43 -4.51 15.22
C LEU A 50 -0.55 -2.99 15.34
N GLU A 51 -1.25 -2.50 16.36
CA GLU A 51 -1.34 -1.06 16.65
C GLU A 51 0.00 -0.46 17.11
N GLU A 52 0.80 -1.21 17.87
CA GLU A 52 2.15 -0.80 18.27
C GLU A 52 3.09 -0.72 17.05
N GLN A 53 3.10 -1.73 16.19
CA GLN A 53 3.87 -1.72 14.94
C GLN A 53 3.47 -0.56 14.02
N ARG A 54 2.17 -0.25 13.94
CA ARG A 54 1.67 0.92 13.22
C ARG A 54 2.23 2.22 13.79
N LYS A 55 2.22 2.38 15.11
CA LYS A 55 2.79 3.57 15.78
C LYS A 55 4.29 3.66 15.54
N GLU A 56 5.01 2.54 15.63
CA GLU A 56 6.45 2.47 15.38
C GLU A 56 6.77 2.96 13.96
N ILE A 57 6.11 2.40 12.93
CA ILE A 57 6.29 2.79 11.52
C ILE A 57 6.06 4.30 11.32
N LEU A 58 5.00 4.85 11.91
CA LEU A 58 4.67 6.27 11.81
C LEU A 58 5.61 7.17 12.62
N SER A 59 6.26 6.63 13.66
CA SER A 59 7.21 7.36 14.50
C SER A 59 8.60 7.50 13.88
N ILE A 60 8.90 6.76 12.79
CA ILE A 60 10.18 6.81 12.10
C ILE A 60 10.42 8.22 11.55
N LYS A 61 11.23 9.00 12.28
CA LYS A 61 11.72 10.29 11.82
C LYS A 61 12.85 10.06 10.82
N VAL A 62 12.66 10.54 9.60
CA VAL A 62 13.74 10.58 8.61
C VAL A 62 14.67 11.72 9.01
N GLU A 63 15.90 11.39 9.42
CA GLU A 63 16.96 12.38 9.56
C GLU A 63 17.12 13.10 8.21
N LYS A 64 16.74 14.38 8.20
CA LYS A 64 16.92 15.25 7.03
C LYS A 64 18.42 15.43 6.84
N ASN A 65 19.02 14.67 5.91
CA ASN A 65 20.27 15.07 5.32
C ASN A 65 20.02 16.40 4.57
N PRO A 66 20.62 17.54 4.98
CA PRO A 66 20.33 18.84 4.37
C PRO A 66 20.83 18.98 2.93
N THR A 67 21.54 17.99 2.38
CA THR A 67 22.30 18.11 1.13
C THR A 67 21.47 18.04 -0.16
N LEU A 68 20.16 17.71 -0.11
CA LEU A 68 19.39 17.43 -1.34
C LEU A 68 18.31 18.47 -1.71
N VAL A 69 18.22 19.60 -1.02
CA VAL A 69 17.18 20.63 -1.28
C VAL A 69 17.68 21.80 -2.14
N ALA A 70 18.89 21.73 -2.69
CA ALA A 70 19.42 22.73 -3.61
C ALA A 70 19.65 22.10 -4.99
N THR A 71 18.62 22.06 -5.82
CA THR A 71 18.66 22.12 -7.31
C THR A 71 17.38 21.55 -7.90
N ASN A 72 16.32 22.37 -7.91
CA ASN A 72 15.41 22.41 -9.06
C ASN A 72 14.52 23.65 -8.93
N SER A 73 15.13 24.78 -9.29
CA SER A 73 14.41 25.98 -9.67
C SER A 73 15.11 26.49 -10.92
N GLN A 74 14.33 26.67 -11.99
CA GLN A 74 14.72 27.11 -13.35
C GLN A 74 15.40 25.98 -14.16
N VAL A 75 14.87 25.54 -15.30
CA VAL A 75 14.60 26.36 -16.50
C VAL A 75 13.32 25.92 -17.22
N THR A 76 12.37 26.83 -17.32
CA THR A 76 11.38 26.93 -18.41
C THR A 76 11.93 27.92 -19.43
N GLU A 77 12.17 27.49 -20.68
CA GLU A 77 11.80 28.21 -21.91
C GLU A 77 12.22 27.42 -23.18
N SER A 78 11.18 27.01 -23.91
CA SER A 78 10.99 27.19 -25.36
C SER A 78 12.03 26.70 -26.38
N ALA A 79 11.66 25.67 -27.15
CA ALA A 79 11.83 25.65 -28.62
C ALA A 79 10.89 24.61 -29.27
N GLU A 80 9.94 25.13 -30.05
CA GLU A 80 8.99 24.40 -30.91
C GLU A 80 9.64 23.71 -32.13
N ARG A 81 8.80 22.88 -32.79
CA ARG A 81 8.79 22.36 -34.18
C ARG A 81 9.23 20.89 -34.25
N THR A 82 8.51 19.94 -34.88
CA THR A 82 7.54 20.00 -35.99
C THR A 82 6.91 18.59 -36.17
N ASN A 83 5.63 18.50 -36.60
CA ASN A 83 4.99 17.49 -37.48
C ASN A 83 5.23 15.98 -37.21
N THR A 84 4.25 15.08 -37.06
CA THR A 84 3.02 14.81 -37.84
C THR A 84 2.06 13.86 -37.09
N GLU A 85 0.75 14.13 -37.09
CA GLU A 85 -0.33 13.12 -36.99
C GLU A 85 -0.53 12.40 -38.36
N PRO A 86 -1.32 11.30 -38.52
CA PRO A 86 -2.38 10.76 -37.65
C PRO A 86 -2.35 9.23 -37.41
N LEU A 87 -3.03 8.78 -36.35
CA LEU A 87 -3.31 7.38 -36.04
C LEU A 87 -4.66 6.97 -36.66
N ASP A 88 -4.64 6.22 -37.77
CA ASP A 88 -5.83 5.64 -38.37
C ASP A 88 -5.62 4.12 -38.64
N ARG A 89 -6.52 3.31 -38.07
CA ARG A 89 -6.93 1.93 -38.45
C ARG A 89 -5.91 0.78 -38.32
N LYS A 90 -6.29 -0.24 -37.54
CA LYS A 90 -6.76 -1.54 -38.08
C LYS A 90 -7.22 -2.51 -36.98
N LYS A 91 -8.48 -2.92 -37.08
CA LYS A 91 -9.02 -4.18 -36.54
C LYS A 91 -8.37 -5.34 -37.29
N SER A 92 -7.94 -6.38 -36.59
CA SER A 92 -7.90 -7.75 -37.12
C SER A 92 -7.75 -8.73 -35.96
N ASP A 93 -8.77 -9.50 -35.58
CA ASP A 93 -9.30 -10.72 -36.22
C ASP A 93 -8.65 -11.97 -35.59
N LYS A 94 -9.45 -12.74 -34.85
CA LYS A 94 -9.04 -13.98 -34.19
C LYS A 94 -9.36 -15.15 -35.13
N PRO A 95 -8.41 -16.01 -35.50
CA PRO A 95 -8.77 -17.25 -36.18
C PRO A 95 -9.24 -18.32 -35.17
N VAL A 96 -10.50 -18.73 -35.30
CA VAL A 96 -11.06 -19.95 -34.69
C VAL A 96 -10.47 -21.15 -35.42
N ARG A 97 -9.69 -21.99 -34.72
CA ARG A 97 -9.18 -23.25 -35.25
C ARG A 97 -10.17 -24.36 -34.91
N LYS A 98 -10.76 -25.00 -35.93
CA LYS A 98 -11.48 -26.26 -35.79
C LYS A 98 -10.58 -27.40 -36.24
N TYR A 99 -10.34 -28.37 -35.36
CA TYR A 99 -10.18 -29.80 -35.66
C TYR A 99 -10.68 -30.57 -34.44
#